data_AF-A0A3S4HVZ1-F1
#
_entry.id   AF-A0A3S4HVZ1-F1
#
_cell.length_a   1.000
_cell.length_b   1.000
_cell.length_c   1.000
_cell.angle_alpha   90.00
_cell.angle_beta   90.00
_cell.angle_gamma   90.00
#
_symmetry.space_group_name_H-M   'P 1'
#
loop_
_entity.id
_entity.type
_entity.pdbx_description
1 polymer ?
#
loop_
_entity_poly.entity_id
_entity_poly.type
_entity_poly.pdbx_seq_one_letter_code
_entity_poly.pdbx_strand_id
1 'polypeptide(L)'
;MDSSEMPLQLTGEAKQKDLIFYAVLPAMFRGSLADPQLTFAPGALLRSRGRVIDALDIDEIRWPLAGVKVTPRGVDGRLQAILRGARK
;
A
#
# COMPACT_ATOMS: atom_id res chain seq x y z
N MET A 1 -15.58 -24.98 -6.82
CA MET A 1 -15.97 -23.65 -7.36
C MET A 1 -16.06 -22.77 -6.14
N ASP A 2 -14.94 -22.19 -5.74
CA ASP A 2 -14.82 -21.48 -4.47
C ASP A 2 -14.25 -20.10 -4.77
N SER A 3 -15.09 -19.24 -5.35
CA SER A 3 -14.78 -17.82 -5.48
C SER A 3 -15.04 -17.19 -4.12
N SER A 4 -14.03 -17.24 -3.25
CA SER A 4 -14.13 -16.71 -1.90
C SER A 4 -14.04 -15.19 -1.96
N GLU A 5 -15.08 -14.46 -1.57
CA GLU A 5 -15.06 -13.00 -1.43
C GLU A 5 -14.90 -12.64 0.05
N MET A 6 -13.64 -12.52 0.51
CA MET A 6 -13.34 -12.30 1.91
C MET A 6 -12.82 -10.87 2.12
N PRO A 7 -13.50 -10.05 2.94
CA PRO A 7 -12.93 -8.78 3.37
C PRO A 7 -11.73 -9.03 4.27
N LEU A 8 -10.66 -8.27 4.08
CA LEU A 8 -9.50 -8.28 4.95
C LEU A 8 -8.93 -6.87 5.10
N GLN A 9 -8.16 -6.67 6.16
CA GLN A 9 -7.42 -5.44 6.36
C GLN A 9 -5.99 -5.78 6.74
N LEU A 10 -5.04 -5.41 5.86
CA LEU A 10 -3.63 -5.52 6.17
C LEU A 10 -3.20 -4.25 6.90
N THR A 11 -2.81 -4.40 8.17
CA THR A 11 -2.20 -3.35 8.97
C THR A 11 -0.79 -3.73 9.36
N GLY A 12 0.08 -2.74 9.54
CA GLY A 12 1.43 -3.00 10.01
C GLY A 12 2.36 -1.82 9.88
N GLU A 13 3.51 -1.95 10.53
CA GLU A 13 4.61 -1.02 10.44
C GLU A 13 5.86 -1.75 9.95
N ALA A 14 6.57 -1.15 9.01
CA ALA A 14 7.84 -1.68 8.53
C ALA A 14 8.92 -0.59 8.60
N LYS A 15 10.05 -0.90 9.21
CA LYS A 15 11.21 -0.01 9.28
C LYS A 15 12.27 -0.50 8.31
N GLN A 16 12.70 0.36 7.40
CA GLN A 16 13.74 0.07 6.43
C GLN A 16 14.71 1.25 6.37
N LYS A 17 15.92 1.08 6.91
CA LYS A 17 16.92 2.16 7.03
C LYS A 17 16.29 3.39 7.70
N ASP A 18 16.37 4.55 7.04
CA ASP A 18 15.84 5.82 7.50
C ASP A 18 14.36 6.05 7.15
N LEU A 19 13.67 5.02 6.63
CA LEU A 19 12.25 5.07 6.27
C LEU A 19 11.40 4.18 7.18
N ILE A 20 10.25 4.71 7.57
CA ILE A 20 9.21 3.98 8.29
C ILE A 20 7.95 3.99 7.44
N PHE A 21 7.36 2.82 7.25
CA PHE A 21 6.12 2.59 6.54
C PHE A 21 5.01 2.24 7.53
N TYR A 22 3.83 2.83 7.34
CA TYR A 22 2.62 2.55 8.10
C TYR A 22 1.53 2.15 7.11
N ALA A 23 1.02 0.93 7.23
CA ALA A 23 0.02 0.37 6.34
C ALA A 23 -1.34 0.30 7.03
N VAL A 24 -2.36 0.84 6.37
CA VAL A 24 -3.77 0.53 6.64
C VAL A 24 -4.41 0.25 5.29
N LEU A 25 -4.53 -1.03 4.94
CA LEU A 25 -4.89 -1.48 3.61
C LEU A 25 -6.11 -2.41 3.66
N PRO A 26 -7.34 -1.88 3.82
CA PRO A 26 -8.55 -2.64 3.57
C PRO A 26 -8.56 -3.18 2.13
N ALA A 27 -8.97 -4.42 1.96
CA ALA A 27 -8.99 -5.11 0.68
C ALA A 27 -10.07 -6.19 0.63
N MET A 28 -10.41 -6.60 -0.58
CA MET A 28 -11.18 -7.80 -0.86
C MET A 28 -10.24 -8.86 -1.43
N PHE A 29 -10.17 -9.99 -0.73
CA PHE A 29 -9.61 -11.23 -1.28
C PHE A 29 -10.66 -11.92 -2.14
N ARG A 30 -10.26 -12.33 -3.33
CA ARG A 30 -11.10 -12.96 -4.35
C ARG A 30 -10.37 -14.12 -5.00
N GLY A 31 -11.15 -15.00 -5.61
CA GLY A 31 -10.62 -16.12 -6.39
C GLY A 31 -10.34 -17.35 -5.55
N SER A 32 -9.64 -18.30 -6.17
CA SER A 32 -9.25 -19.56 -5.52
C SER A 32 -7.92 -19.39 -4.79
N LEU A 33 -7.61 -20.29 -3.84
CA LEU A 33 -6.30 -20.28 -3.18
C LEU A 33 -5.11 -20.50 -4.15
N ALA A 34 -5.36 -21.14 -5.29
CA ALA A 34 -4.37 -21.38 -6.34
C ALA A 34 -4.18 -20.18 -7.28
N ASP A 35 -5.16 -19.30 -7.38
CA ASP A 35 -5.10 -18.05 -8.17
C ASP A 35 -5.80 -16.93 -7.41
N PRO A 36 -5.18 -16.44 -6.31
CA PRO A 36 -5.79 -15.43 -5.46
C PRO A 36 -5.66 -14.05 -6.08
N GLN A 37 -6.64 -13.21 -5.83
CA GLN A 37 -6.61 -11.80 -6.18
C GLN A 37 -6.93 -10.96 -4.95
N LEU A 38 -6.08 -9.98 -4.66
CA LEU A 38 -6.30 -8.99 -3.62
C LEU A 38 -6.60 -7.65 -4.27
N THR A 39 -7.76 -7.05 -3.99
CA THR A 39 -8.11 -5.72 -4.49
C THR A 39 -8.25 -4.75 -3.33
N PHE A 40 -7.42 -3.72 -3.28
CA PHE A 40 -7.48 -2.70 -2.23
C PHE A 40 -8.74 -1.85 -2.34
N ALA A 41 -9.45 -1.72 -1.23
CA ALA A 41 -10.69 -0.98 -1.11
C ALA A 41 -10.44 0.53 -0.90
N PRO A 42 -11.48 1.38 -1.06
CA PRO A 42 -11.39 2.78 -0.63
C PRO A 42 -10.91 2.89 0.82
N GLY A 43 -9.99 3.82 1.07
CA GLY A 43 -9.34 3.96 2.37
C GLY A 43 -8.00 3.22 2.51
N ALA A 44 -7.62 2.39 1.53
CA ALA A 44 -6.28 1.81 1.46
C ALA A 44 -5.21 2.89 1.29
N LEU A 45 -4.41 3.05 2.35
CA LEU A 45 -3.38 4.06 2.45
C LEU A 45 -2.11 3.45 3.04
N LEU A 46 -1.02 3.51 2.27
CA LEU A 46 0.33 3.29 2.77
C LEU A 46 0.96 4.66 3.02
N ARG A 47 1.43 4.91 4.23
CA ARG A 47 2.18 6.11 4.57
C ARG A 47 3.64 5.76 4.71
N SER A 48 4.52 6.63 4.24
CA SER A 48 5.94 6.52 4.52
C SER A 48 6.50 7.84 5.02
N ARG A 49 7.37 7.77 6.02
CA ARG A 49 8.06 8.92 6.62
C ARG A 49 9.55 8.63 6.66
N GLY A 50 10.36 9.68 6.52
CA GLY A 50 11.78 9.61 6.80
C GLY A 50 12.61 10.40 5.80
N ARG A 51 13.92 10.18 5.82
CA ARG A 51 14.85 10.90 4.94
C ARG A 51 15.13 10.05 3.70
N VAL A 52 14.69 10.51 2.53
CA VAL A 52 14.94 9.79 1.26
C VAL A 52 16.27 10.19 0.62
N ILE A 53 16.68 11.46 0.78
CA ILE A 53 17.98 12.00 0.38
C ILE A 53 18.45 13.02 1.41
N ASP A 54 19.77 13.24 1.51
CA ASP A 54 20.38 14.15 2.51
C ASP A 54 19.89 15.61 2.44
N ALA A 55 19.24 16.00 1.34
CA ALA A 55 18.72 17.34 1.08
C ALA A 55 17.19 17.47 1.15
N LEU A 56 16.45 16.40 1.48
CA LEU A 56 14.97 16.41 1.53
C LEU A 56 14.46 15.64 2.74
N ASP A 57 13.98 16.38 3.74
CA ASP A 57 13.23 15.81 4.85
C ASP A 57 11.80 15.55 4.37
N ILE A 58 11.40 14.28 4.35
CA ILE A 58 10.03 13.92 3.99
C ILE A 58 9.21 13.73 5.25
N ASP A 59 8.41 14.74 5.54
CA ASP A 59 7.45 14.71 6.64
C ASP A 59 6.46 13.55 6.45
N GLU A 60 5.93 13.39 5.24
CA GLU A 60 4.95 12.37 4.89
C GLU A 60 4.84 12.13 3.37
N ILE A 61 4.94 10.87 2.95
CA ILE A 61 4.43 10.39 1.65
C ILE A 61 3.16 9.60 1.91
N ARG A 62 2.11 9.90 1.14
CA ARG A 62 0.86 9.15 1.12
C ARG A 62 0.69 8.42 -0.20
N TRP A 63 0.53 7.12 -0.12
CA TRP A 63 0.26 6.23 -1.25
C TRP A 63 -1.20 5.76 -1.15
N PRO A 64 -2.16 6.48 -1.76
CA PRO A 64 -3.52 5.99 -1.92
C PRO A 64 -3.52 4.80 -2.89
N LEU A 65 -3.94 3.63 -2.39
CA LEU A 65 -3.90 2.37 -3.15
C LEU A 65 -5.30 1.85 -3.53
N ALA A 66 -6.35 2.66 -3.35
CA ALA A 66 -7.70 2.27 -3.70
C ALA A 66 -7.79 1.79 -5.17
N GLY A 67 -8.34 0.59 -5.38
CA GLY A 67 -8.49 -0.03 -6.70
C GLY A 67 -7.25 -0.78 -7.22
N VAL A 68 -6.11 -0.69 -6.54
CA VAL A 68 -4.92 -1.47 -6.90
C VAL A 68 -5.18 -2.95 -6.65
N LYS A 69 -4.81 -3.79 -7.62
CA LYS A 69 -4.96 -5.24 -7.61
C LYS A 69 -3.60 -5.89 -7.47
N VAL A 70 -3.48 -6.83 -6.56
CA VAL A 70 -2.30 -7.67 -6.38
C VAL A 70 -2.69 -9.11 -6.69
N THR A 71 -1.93 -9.72 -7.57
CA THR A 71 -2.07 -11.11 -8.01
C THR A 71 -0.70 -11.79 -7.95
N PRO A 72 -0.63 -13.12 -8.03
CA PRO A 72 0.65 -13.82 -8.19
C PRO A 72 1.47 -13.35 -9.40
N ARG A 73 0.82 -12.79 -10.42
CA ARG A 73 1.46 -12.30 -11.65
C ARG A 73 1.98 -10.88 -11.54
N GLY A 74 1.65 -10.17 -10.47
CA GLY A 74 2.10 -8.81 -10.22
C GLY A 74 1.01 -7.87 -9.71
N VAL A 75 1.28 -6.57 -9.88
CA VAL A 75 0.46 -5.47 -9.37
C VAL A 75 -0.10 -4.66 -10.53
N ASP A 76 -1.40 -4.39 -10.49
CA ASP A 76 -2.13 -3.60 -11.49
C ASP A 76 -2.86 -2.43 -10.82
N GLY A 77 -2.89 -1.25 -11.46
CA GLY A 77 -3.57 -0.06 -10.96
C GLY A 77 -2.69 1.17 -10.72
N ARG A 78 -3.29 2.22 -10.15
CA ARG A 78 -2.66 3.54 -9.96
C ARG A 78 -1.75 3.57 -8.73
N LEU A 79 -0.44 3.46 -8.94
CA LEU A 79 0.57 3.60 -7.89
C LEU A 79 1.11 5.02 -7.83
N GLN A 80 0.28 5.95 -7.36
CA GLN A 80 0.68 7.35 -7.20
C GLN A 80 0.91 7.69 -5.74
N ALA A 81 1.89 8.55 -5.52
CA ALA A 81 2.25 9.06 -4.22
C ALA A 81 2.03 10.56 -4.14
N ILE A 82 1.51 11.03 -3.01
CA ILE A 82 1.42 12.44 -2.68
C ILE A 82 2.51 12.71 -1.66
N LEU A 83 3.49 13.51 -2.06
CA LEU A 83 4.61 13.90 -1.23
C LEU A 83 4.30 15.21 -0.51
N ARG A 84 4.59 15.25 0.80
CA ARG A 84 4.71 16.46 1.59
C ARG A 84 6.07 16.46 2.27
N GLY A 85 6.83 17.52 2.04
CA GLY A 85 8.11 17.74 2.70
C GLY A 85 8.50 19.20 2.59
N ALA A 86 9.33 19.65 3.52
CA ALA A 86 9.95 20.96 3.49
C ALA A 86 11.37 20.84 2.92
N ARG A 87 11.75 21.79 2.06
CA ARG A 87 13.14 21.96 1.66
C ARG A 87 13.85 22.71 2.78
N LYS A 88 14.94 22.15 3.30
CA LYS A 88 15.78 22.83 4.31
C LYS A 88 16.62 23.92 3.65
#